data_AF-A0A9D2U769-F1
#
_entry.id   AF-A0A9D2U769-F1
#
_cell.length_a   1.000
_cell.length_b   1.000
_cell.length_c   1.000
_cell.angle_alpha   90.00
_cell.angle_beta   90.00
_cell.angle_gamma   90.00
#
_symmetry.space_group_name_H-M   'P 1'
#
loop_
_entity.id
_entity.type
_entity.pdbx_description
1 polymer ?
#
loop_
_entity_poly.entity_id
_entity_poly.type
_entity_poly.pdbx_seq_one_letter_code
_entity_poly.pdbx_strand_id
1 'polypeptide(L)' 'MTQIELKKEIENTRENLNAAIAGNMAESAILDISRVLDSLIEEYLNENISSERSGEKEFSCMGTCPGIGF' A
#
# COMPACT_ATOMS: atom_id res chain seq x y z
N MET A 1 -5.25 -1.47 -14.15
CA MET A 1 -4.01 -1.79 -14.92
C MET A 1 -3.84 -3.31 -14.88
N THR A 2 -2.88 -3.98 -15.54
CA THR A 2 -2.59 -5.38 -15.15
C THR A 2 -1.70 -5.41 -13.91
N GLN A 3 -1.75 -6.48 -13.11
CA GLN A 3 -0.87 -6.63 -11.95
C GLN A 3 0.63 -6.54 -12.28
N ILE A 4 1.04 -7.00 -13.47
CA ILE A 4 2.44 -6.93 -13.93
C ILE A 4 2.84 -5.47 -14.19
N GLU A 5 1.99 -4.72 -14.89
CA GLU A 5 2.21 -3.30 -15.16
C GLU A 5 2.21 -2.50 -13.85
N LEU A 6 1.29 -2.80 -12.94
CA LEU A 6 1.16 -2.09 -11.68
C LEU A 6 2.38 -2.33 -10.77
N LYS A 7 2.89 -3.56 -10.72
CA LYS A 7 4.16 -3.86 -10.03
C LYS A 7 5.35 -3.10 -10.63
N LYS A 8 5.36 -2.94 -11.95
CA LYS A 8 6.41 -2.16 -12.65
C LYS A 8 6.30 -0.66 -12.34
N GLU A 9 5.10 -0.12 -12.27
CA GLU A 9 4.85 1.28 -11.90
C GLU A 9 5.22 1.58 -10.44
N ILE A 10 4.92 0.66 -9.52
CA ILE A 10 5.37 0.76 -8.12
C ILE A 10 6.89 0.86 -8.04
N GLU A 11 7.60 -0.03 -8.76
CA GLU A 11 9.06 -0.04 -8.73
C GLU A 11 9.67 1.24 -9.33
N ASN A 12 9.13 1.71 -10.45
CA ASN A 12 9.55 2.97 -11.07
C ASN A 12 9.30 4.17 -10.14
N THR A 13 8.12 4.23 -9.51
CA THR A 13 7.78 5.32 -8.58
C THR A 13 8.66 5.28 -7.32
N ARG A 14 9.01 4.08 -6.83
CA ARG A 14 9.98 3.89 -5.75
C ARG A 14 11.38 4.40 -6.13
N GLU A 15 11.85 4.09 -7.33
CA GLU A 15 13.12 4.62 -7.86
C GLU A 15 13.10 6.14 -7.96
N ASN A 16 11.99 6.72 -8.44
CA ASN A 16 11.82 8.17 -8.52
C ASN A 16 11.83 8.83 -7.12
N LEU A 17 11.17 8.21 -6.13
CA LEU A 17 11.21 8.68 -4.74
C LEU A 17 12.65 8.69 -4.19
N ASN A 18 13.39 7.60 -4.42
CA ASN A 18 14.79 7.51 -4.01
C ASN A 18 15.66 8.59 -4.70
N ALA A 19 15.43 8.83 -5.99
CA ALA A 19 16.12 9.87 -6.74
C ALA A 19 15.78 11.27 -6.22
N ALA A 20 14.52 11.54 -5.87
CA ALA A 20 14.08 12.81 -5.30
C ALA A 20 14.73 13.09 -3.94
N ILE A 21 14.83 12.07 -3.07
CA ILE A 21 15.51 12.16 -1.78
C ILE A 21 17.02 12.38 -1.98
N ALA A 22 17.66 11.58 -2.83
CA ALA A 22 19.10 11.69 -3.10
C ALA A 22 19.46 13.03 -3.78
N GLY A 23 18.56 13.54 -4.62
CA GLY A 23 18.66 14.85 -5.27
C GLY A 23 18.33 16.03 -4.35
N ASN A 24 18.00 15.78 -3.07
CA ASN A 24 17.65 16.79 -2.08
C ASN A 24 16.52 17.72 -2.57
N MET A 25 15.51 17.14 -3.24
CA MET A 25 14.34 17.86 -3.72
C MET A 25 13.53 18.44 -2.55
N ALA A 26 12.64 19.38 -2.88
CA ALA A 26 11.73 19.96 -1.90
C ALA A 26 10.88 18.88 -1.23
N GLU A 27 10.67 19.01 0.08
CA GLU A 27 9.87 18.08 0.88
C GLU A 27 8.48 17.85 0.28
N SER A 28 7.82 18.89 -0.23
CA SER A 28 6.52 18.77 -0.88
C SER A 28 6.55 17.84 -2.09
N ALA A 29 7.62 17.88 -2.90
CA ALA A 29 7.76 17.00 -4.06
C ALA A 29 7.99 15.55 -3.63
N ILE A 30 8.76 15.33 -2.56
CA ILE A 30 8.98 13.99 -1.99
C ILE A 30 7.65 13.43 -1.45
N LEU A 31 6.85 14.25 -0.76
CA LEU A 31 5.53 13.86 -0.25
C LEU A 31 4.54 13.55 -1.37
N ASP A 32 4.53 14.33 -2.45
CA ASP A 32 3.67 14.08 -3.60
C ASP A 32 4.02 12.73 -4.26
N ILE A 33 5.32 12.42 -4.42
CA ILE A 33 5.76 11.12 -4.95
C ILE A 33 5.39 9.97 -4.00
N SER A 34 5.58 10.14 -2.68
CA SER A 34 5.17 9.12 -1.69
C SER A 34 3.68 8.82 -1.77
N ARG A 35 2.81 9.83 -1.91
CA ARG A 35 1.36 9.63 -2.02
C ARG A 35 0.97 8.85 -3.26
N VAL A 36 1.65 9.10 -4.38
CA VAL A 36 1.45 8.32 -5.61
C VAL A 36 1.87 6.88 -5.40
N LEU A 37 3.02 6.64 -4.75
CA LEU A 37 3.49 5.30 -4.43
C LEU A 37 2.51 4.55 -3.52
N ASP A 38 1.99 5.19 -2.47
CA ASP A 38 1.00 4.62 -1.56
C ASP A 38 -0.29 4.24 -2.32
N SER A 39 -0.77 5.11 -3.19
CA SER A 39 -1.97 4.85 -4.01
C SER A 39 -1.81 3.63 -4.92
N LEU A 40 -0.62 3.49 -5.55
CA LEU A 40 -0.32 2.33 -6.40
C LEU A 40 -0.22 1.03 -5.59
N ILE A 41 0.34 1.08 -4.38
CA ILE A 41 0.39 -0.08 -3.48
C ILE A 41 -1.02 -0.49 -3.06
N GLU A 42 -1.89 0.47 -2.72
CA GLU A 42 -3.29 0.20 -2.39
C GLU A 42 -4.04 -0.44 -3.57
N GLU A 43 -3.84 0.06 -4.79
CA GLU A 43 -4.42 -0.54 -6.00
C GLU A 43 -3.95 -1.99 -6.18
N TYR A 44 -2.64 -2.26 -6.00
CA TYR A 44 -2.07 -3.61 -6.09
C TYR A 44 -2.69 -4.58 -5.09
N LEU A 45 -2.84 -4.14 -3.85
CA LEU A 45 -3.40 -4.94 -2.78
C LEU A 45 -4.89 -5.20 -3.01
N ASN A 46 -5.64 -4.20 -3.45
CA ASN A 46 -7.05 -4.35 -3.77
C ASN A 46 -7.28 -5.34 -4.91
N GLU A 47 -6.48 -5.27 -5.98
CA GLU A 47 -6.56 -6.23 -7.09
C GLU A 47 -6.24 -7.66 -6.64
N ASN A 48 -5.26 -7.85 -5.74
CA ASN A 48 -4.95 -9.15 -5.14
C ASN A 48 -6.11 -9.68 -4.27
N ILE A 49 -6.69 -8.85 -3.41
CA ILE A 49 -7.81 -9.24 -2.54
C ILE A 49 -9.05 -9.62 -3.37
N SER A 50 -9.32 -8.93 -4.48
CA SER A 50 -10.40 -9.32 -5.39
C SER A 50 -10.12 -10.62 -6.15
N SER A 51 -8.85 -10.99 -6.36
CA SER A 51 -8.47 -12.29 -6.92
C SER A 51 -8.54 -13.42 -5.89
N GLU A 52 -8.30 -13.12 -4.60
CA GLU A 52 -8.33 -14.10 -3.52
C GLU A 52 -9.73 -14.31 -2.91
N ARG A 53 -10.72 -13.45 -3.19
CA ARG A 53 -12.11 -13.66 -2.74
C ARG A 53 -12.84 -14.85 -3.40
N SER A 54 -12.16 -15.60 -4.27
CA SER A 54 -12.61 -16.94 -4.66
C SER A 54 -12.08 -18.07 -3.76
N GLY A 55 -11.32 -17.73 -2.71
CA GLY A 55 -10.80 -18.64 -1.67
C GLY A 55 -11.02 -18.05 -0.28
N GLU A 56 -11.91 -18.68 0.48
CA GLU A 56 -12.40 -18.24 1.79
C GLU A 56 -11.27 -18.05 2.82
N LYS A 57 -11.26 -16.91 3.53
CA LYS A 57 -10.99 -16.91 4.98
C LYS A 57 -11.54 -15.65 5.66
N GLU A 58 -12.67 -15.80 6.33
CA GLU A 58 -13.20 -14.84 7.29
C GLU A 58 -12.19 -14.66 8.44
N PHE A 59 -11.67 -13.44 8.62
CA PHE A 59 -10.96 -13.07 9.84
C PHE A 59 -11.99 -12.56 10.86
N SER A 60 -12.59 -13.49 11.62
CA SER A 60 -13.49 -13.16 12.72
C SER A 60 -12.68 -12.55 13.88
N CYS A 61 -12.72 -11.23 14.01
CA CYS A 61 -12.17 -10.51 15.15
C CYS A 61 -13.19 -10.56 16.31
N MET A 62 -13.15 -11.63 17.12
CA MET A 62 -13.73 -11.58 18.47
C MET A 62 -12.69 -10.97 19.42
N GLY A 63 -12.77 -9.65 19.61
CA GLY A 63 -12.08 -8.97 20.71
C GLY A 63 -12.84 -9.21 22.01
N THR A 64 -12.39 -10.16 22.83
CA THR A 64 -12.87 -10.30 24.21
C THR A 64 -12.11 -9.29 25.08
N CYS A 65 -12.77 -8.23 25.52
CA CYS A 65 -12.25 -7.32 26.55
C CYS A 65 -12.35 -8.01 27.92
N PRO A 66 -11.25 -8.26 28.66
CA PRO A 66 -11.36 -8.71 30.04
C PRO A 66 -11.82 -7.53 30.92
N GLY A 67 -12.98 -7.70 31.54
CA GLY A 67 -13.57 -6.74 32.47
C GLY A 67 -12.70 -6.54 33.71
N ILE A 68 -12.58 -5.28 34.12
CA ILE A 68 -11.97 -4.89 35.40
C ILE A 68 -13.07 -5.06 36.47
N GLY A 69 -12.80 -5.90 37.46
CA GLY A 69 -13.68 -6.14 38.60
C GLY A 69 -13.83 -4.90 39.48
N PHE A 70 -15.02 -4.73 40.05
CA PHE A 70 -15.29 -3.79 41.15
C PHE A 70 -14.77 -4.34 42.48
#